data_AF-A0A395TFZ6-F1
#
_entry.id   AF-A0A395TFZ6-F1
#
_cell.length_a   1.000
_cell.length_b   1.000
_cell.length_c   1.000
_cell.angle_alpha   90.00
_cell.angle_beta   90.00
_cell.angle_gamma   90.00
#
_symmetry.space_group_name_H-M   'P 1'
#
loop_
_entity.id
_entity.type
_entity.pdbx_description
1 polymer ?
#
loop_
_entity_poly.entity_id
_entity_poly.type
_entity_poly.pdbx_seq_one_letter_code
_entity_poly.pdbx_strand_id
1 'polypeptide(L)'
;MYTTTNPLSQPKTLFPKEWVGVGSINPVWTDQAIEELQYGMIVSAINDLRDGRKSKLMQREAKNWIREDDYIHPLSFCNCCMSLGLDEERLRQLISHLIKGGL
;
A
#
# COMPACT_ATOMS: atom_id res chain seq x y z
N MET A 1 -39.87 -35.36 27.33
CA MET A 1 -39.56 -34.42 26.22
C MET A 1 -38.06 -34.17 26.29
N TYR A 2 -37.28 -34.65 25.33
CA TYR A 2 -35.83 -34.47 25.31
C TYR A 2 -35.50 -33.25 24.44
N THR A 3 -34.85 -32.23 25.01
CA THR A 3 -34.28 -31.12 24.24
C THR A 3 -32.84 -31.45 23.88
N THR A 4 -32.63 -31.83 22.63
CA THR A 4 -31.31 -31.96 21.99
C THR A 4 -30.69 -30.56 21.91
N THR A 5 -29.70 -30.28 22.74
CA THR A 5 -28.82 -29.11 22.54
C THR A 5 -27.74 -29.51 21.53
N ASN A 6 -27.90 -29.01 20.32
CA ASN A 6 -26.89 -29.06 19.26
C ASN A 6 -25.71 -28.16 19.69
N PRO A 7 -24.50 -28.68 19.96
CA PRO A 7 -23.37 -27.81 20.23
C PRO A 7 -23.01 -27.10 18.93
N LEU A 8 -23.19 -25.77 18.91
CA LEU A 8 -22.77 -24.88 17.83
C LEU A 8 -21.34 -25.24 17.40
N SER A 9 -21.22 -25.83 16.22
CA SER A 9 -19.95 -26.10 15.54
C SER A 9 -19.17 -24.79 15.47
N GLN A 10 -18.07 -24.71 16.22
CA GLN A 10 -17.14 -23.58 16.15
C GLN A 10 -16.67 -23.44 14.70
N PRO A 11 -16.62 -22.21 14.14
CA PRO A 11 -16.05 -22.01 12.82
C PRO A 11 -14.60 -22.50 12.86
N LYS A 12 -14.26 -23.45 11.98
CA LYS A 12 -12.88 -23.93 11.80
C LYS A 12 -12.01 -22.72 11.49
N THR A 13 -11.22 -22.29 12.47
CA THR A 13 -10.26 -21.22 12.29
C THR A 13 -9.26 -21.67 11.24
N LEU A 14 -9.16 -20.94 10.13
CA LEU A 14 -8.18 -21.17 9.05
C LEU A 14 -6.74 -20.89 9.48
N PHE A 15 -6.55 -20.47 10.73
CA PHE A 15 -5.26 -20.14 11.29
C PHE A 15 -4.74 -21.32 12.13
N PRO A 16 -3.47 -21.72 11.96
CA PRO A 16 -2.86 -22.76 12.76
C PRO A 16 -2.97 -22.44 14.27
N LYS A 17 -3.22 -23.46 15.09
CA LYS A 17 -3.41 -23.34 16.55
C LYS A 17 -2.27 -22.62 17.29
N GLU A 18 -1.08 -22.57 16.69
CA GLU A 18 0.11 -21.89 17.21
C GLU A 18 -0.02 -20.35 17.24
N TRP A 19 -1.00 -19.77 16.54
CA TRP A 19 -1.28 -18.33 16.56
C TRP A 19 -2.22 -17.91 17.71
N VAL A 20 -2.68 -18.87 18.54
CA VAL A 20 -3.66 -18.65 19.62
C VAL A 20 -2.98 -18.44 20.98
N GLY A 21 -1.79 -17.81 21.00
CA GLY A 21 -0.97 -17.77 22.22
C GLY A 21 0.09 -16.67 22.32
N VAL A 22 0.08 -15.67 21.45
CA VAL A 22 0.87 -14.45 21.63
C VAL A 22 -0.14 -13.33 21.79
N GLY A 23 -0.30 -12.80 23.01
CA GLY A 23 -1.20 -11.69 23.29
C GLY A 23 -1.02 -10.62 22.21
N SER A 24 -2.12 -10.21 21.57
CA SER A 24 -2.18 -9.28 20.44
C SER A 24 -1.08 -8.22 20.51
N ILE A 25 0.08 -8.52 19.92
CA ILE A 25 1.11 -7.52 19.69
C ILE A 25 0.61 -6.84 18.44
N ASN A 26 -0.29 -5.86 18.60
CA ASN A 26 -0.54 -4.94 17.51
C ASN A 26 0.80 -4.24 17.28
N PRO A 27 1.51 -4.49 16.17
CA PRO A 27 2.76 -3.80 15.92
C PRO A 27 2.43 -2.31 15.90
N VAL A 28 3.01 -1.56 16.85
CA VAL A 28 2.85 -0.11 16.90
C VAL A 28 3.64 0.43 15.72
N TRP A 29 2.96 1.11 14.80
CA TRP A 29 3.61 1.83 13.72
C TRP A 29 4.38 3.00 14.32
N THR A 30 5.68 3.04 14.07
CA THR A 30 6.50 4.22 14.33
C THR A 30 6.37 5.18 13.16
N ASP A 31 6.56 6.47 13.41
CA ASP A 31 6.58 7.49 12.34
C ASP A 31 7.62 7.15 11.27
N GLN A 32 8.79 6.67 11.68
CA GLN A 32 9.83 6.18 10.77
C GLN A 32 9.35 5.02 9.89
N ALA A 33 8.60 4.05 10.44
CA ALA A 33 8.07 2.95 9.63
C ALA A 33 7.04 3.43 8.60
N ILE A 34 6.29 4.49 8.93
CA ILE A 34 5.35 5.12 8.01
C ILE A 34 6.11 5.86 6.90
N GLU A 35 7.15 6.63 7.24
CA GLU A 35 8.00 7.32 6.27
C GLU A 35 8.69 6.33 5.30
N GLU A 36 9.23 5.23 5.82
CA GLU A 36 9.84 4.16 5.02
C GLU A 36 8.82 3.52 4.06
N LEU A 37 7.58 3.32 4.51
CA LEU A 37 6.49 2.84 3.66
C LEU A 37 6.17 3.85 2.55
N GLN A 38 5.99 5.12 2.89
CA GLN A 38 5.70 6.19 1.92
C GLN A 38 6.81 6.31 0.86
N TYR A 39 8.08 6.27 1.30
CA TYR A 39 9.23 6.27 0.41
C TYR A 39 9.22 5.05 -0.52
N GLY A 40 8.97 3.87 0.05
CA GLY A 40 8.86 2.61 -0.69
C GLY A 40 7.77 2.65 -1.77
N MET A 41 6.63 3.27 -1.48
CA MET A 41 5.53 3.42 -2.45
C MET A 41 5.95 4.28 -3.66
N ILE A 42 6.59 5.43 -3.43
CA ILE A 42 7.08 6.29 -4.51
C ILE A 42 8.11 5.54 -5.37
N VAL A 43 9.09 4.89 -4.73
CA VAL A 43 10.13 4.14 -5.45
C VAL A 43 9.54 2.98 -6.24
N SER A 44 8.56 2.26 -5.68
CA SER A 44 7.88 1.16 -6.38
C SER A 44 7.14 1.67 -7.61
N ALA A 45 6.37 2.74 -7.49
CA ALA A 45 5.63 3.32 -8.61
C ALA A 45 6.57 3.78 -9.75
N ILE A 46 7.67 4.46 -9.42
CA ILE A 46 8.68 4.88 -10.41
C ILE A 46 9.30 3.66 -11.10
N ASN A 47 9.63 2.61 -10.34
CA ASN A 47 10.19 1.39 -10.91
C ASN A 47 9.20 0.66 -11.81
N ASP A 48 7.92 0.63 -11.45
CA ASP A 48 6.87 0.03 -12.27
C ASP A 48 6.69 0.77 -13.60
N LEU A 49 6.86 2.10 -13.61
CA LEU A 49 6.82 2.90 -14.84
C LEU A 49 8.09 2.80 -15.69
N ARG A 50 9.26 2.67 -15.04
CA ARG A 50 10.56 2.57 -15.73
C ARG A 50 10.78 1.18 -16.33
N ASP A 51 10.33 0.12 -15.66
CA ASP A 51 10.52 -1.25 -16.13
C ASP A 51 9.49 -1.60 -17.20
N GLY A 52 9.96 -1.60 -18.46
CA GLY A 52 9.16 -1.97 -19.62
C GLY A 52 8.70 -3.43 -19.64
N ARG A 53 9.12 -4.27 -18.69
CA ARG A 53 8.68 -5.66 -18.53
C ARG A 53 7.48 -5.82 -17.59
N LYS A 54 7.11 -4.78 -16.85
CA LYS A 54 5.92 -4.81 -15.99
C LYS A 54 4.65 -4.86 -16.83
N SER A 55 3.57 -5.40 -16.26
CA SER A 55 2.31 -5.49 -16.99
C SER A 55 1.76 -4.10 -17.30
N LYS A 56 1.04 -3.96 -18.42
CA LYS A 56 0.36 -2.70 -18.77
C LYS A 56 -0.65 -2.25 -17.71
N LEU A 57 -1.16 -3.19 -16.91
CA LEU A 57 -2.05 -2.89 -15.78
C LEU A 57 -1.26 -2.20 -14.66
N MET A 58 -0.16 -2.79 -14.22
CA MET A 58 0.69 -2.22 -13.16
C MET A 58 1.23 -0.83 -13.54
N GLN A 59 1.70 -0.67 -14.78
CA GLN A 59 2.15 0.64 -15.28
C GLN A 59 1.02 1.68 -15.25
N ARG A 60 -0.22 1.28 -15.56
CA ARG A 60 -1.38 2.17 -15.53
C ARG A 60 -1.76 2.55 -14.11
N GLU A 61 -1.75 1.59 -13.18
CA GLU A 61 -2.03 1.83 -11.76
C GLU A 61 -1.01 2.80 -11.17
N ALA A 62 0.29 2.57 -11.39
CA ALA A 62 1.34 3.47 -10.95
C ALA A 62 1.19 4.89 -11.57
N LYS A 63 0.86 4.96 -12.86
CA LYS A 63 0.65 6.23 -13.57
C LYS A 63 -0.55 7.00 -13.00
N ASN A 64 -1.65 6.32 -12.74
CA ASN A 64 -2.84 6.92 -12.16
C ASN A 64 -2.55 7.42 -10.73
N TRP A 65 -1.94 6.58 -9.90
CA TRP A 65 -1.58 6.95 -8.52
C TRP A 65 -0.68 8.20 -8.46
N ILE A 66 0.33 8.31 -9.34
CA ILE A 66 1.19 9.50 -9.40
C ILE A 66 0.43 10.75 -9.87
N ARG A 67 -0.52 10.61 -10.79
CA ARG A 67 -1.29 11.72 -11.36
C ARG A 67 -2.41 12.24 -10.47
N GLU A 68 -2.93 11.40 -9.59
CA GLU A 68 -4.08 11.75 -8.75
C GLU A 68 -3.74 12.92 -7.83
N ASP A 69 -4.57 13.96 -7.87
CA ASP A 69 -4.48 15.11 -6.98
C ASP A 69 -5.31 14.85 -5.71
N ASP A 70 -4.85 13.86 -4.95
CA ASP A 70 -5.52 13.37 -3.76
C ASP A 70 -4.74 13.77 -2.50
N TYR A 71 -5.37 14.55 -1.62
CA TYR A 71 -4.84 14.94 -0.31
C TYR A 71 -5.64 14.34 0.85
N ILE A 72 -6.63 13.50 0.55
CA ILE A 72 -7.53 12.89 1.54
C ILE A 72 -6.91 11.59 2.07
N HIS A 73 -6.36 10.75 1.19
CA HIS A 73 -5.84 9.44 1.60
C HIS A 73 -4.38 9.53 2.10
N PRO A 74 -4.03 8.92 3.25
CA PRO A 74 -2.69 9.04 3.85
C PRO A 74 -1.53 8.56 2.97
N LEU A 75 -1.82 7.63 2.06
CA LEU A 75 -0.84 7.03 1.14
C LEU A 75 -1.09 7.45 -0.32
N SER A 76 -1.78 8.58 -0.52
CA SER A 76 -1.82 9.22 -1.83
C SER A 76 -0.43 9.73 -2.22
N PHE A 77 -0.17 9.87 -3.51
CA PHE A 77 1.12 10.38 -3.98
C PHE A 77 1.46 11.76 -3.38
N CYS A 78 0.48 12.68 -3.33
CA CYS A 78 0.70 14.01 -2.78
C CYS A 78 1.03 13.97 -1.27
N ASN A 79 0.32 13.16 -0.48
CA ASN A 79 0.60 13.04 0.95
C ASN A 79 1.93 12.33 1.24
N CYS A 80 2.33 11.34 0.43
CA CYS A 80 3.65 10.74 0.51
C CYS A 80 4.75 11.76 0.18
N CYS A 81 4.58 12.59 -0.86
CA CYS A 81 5.56 13.63 -1.20
C CYS A 81 5.68 14.67 -0.08
N MET A 82 4.55 15.19 0.38
CA MET A 82 4.49 16.18 1.45
C MET A 82 5.16 15.67 2.74
N SER A 83 4.86 14.44 3.15
CA SER A 83 5.43 13.83 4.37
C SER A 83 6.95 13.68 4.29
N LEU A 84 7.49 13.45 3.09
CA LEU A 84 8.93 13.28 2.84
C LEU A 84 9.64 14.60 2.46
N GLY A 85 8.94 15.73 2.49
CA GLY A 85 9.50 17.04 2.10
C GLY A 85 9.82 17.15 0.61
N LEU A 86 9.13 16.39 -0.24
CA LEU A 86 9.27 16.41 -1.69
C LEU A 86 8.19 17.30 -2.32
N ASP A 87 8.56 18.01 -3.40
CA ASP A 87 7.62 18.74 -4.25
C ASP A 87 7.00 17.78 -5.27
N GLU A 88 5.70 17.52 -5.13
CA GLU A 88 4.93 16.55 -5.92
C GLU A 88 4.88 16.92 -7.41
N GLU A 89 4.74 18.20 -7.73
CA GLU A 89 4.68 18.70 -9.10
C GLU A 89 6.05 18.59 -9.78
N ARG A 90 7.12 18.94 -9.06
CA ARG A 90 8.47 18.79 -9.54
C ARG A 90 8.81 17.31 -9.76
N LEU A 91 8.39 16.44 -8.85
CA LEU A 91 8.63 15.00 -8.98
C LEU A 91 7.85 14.42 -10.17
N ARG A 92 6.59 14.81 -10.38
CA ARG A 92 5.81 14.47 -11.58
C ARG A 92 6.55 14.88 -12.85
N GLN A 93 7.05 16.12 -12.92
CA GLN A 93 7.82 16.58 -14.07
C GLN A 93 9.03 15.68 -14.32
N LEU A 94 9.83 15.39 -13.29
CA LEU A 94 11.03 14.54 -13.42
C LEU A 94 10.68 13.12 -13.88
N ILE A 95 9.63 12.52 -13.32
CA ILE A 95 9.16 11.18 -13.73
C ILE A 95 8.69 11.20 -15.18
N SER A 96 7.97 12.25 -15.61
CA SER A 96 7.51 12.40 -17.00
C SER A 96 8.67 12.38 -18.00
N HIS A 97 9.81 13.01 -17.66
CA HIS A 97 11.02 12.98 -18.48
C HIS A 97 11.72 11.62 -18.49
N LEU A 98 11.55 10.83 -17.42
CA LEU A 98 12.16 9.51 -17.28
C LEU A 98 11.45 8.44 -18.14
N ILE A 99 10.15 8.61 -18.41
CA ILE A 99 9.31 7.59 -19.04
C ILE A 99 9.00 7.91 -20.51
N LYS A 100 9.19 6.92 -21.40
CA LYS A 100 8.79 7.04 -22.81
C LYS A 100 7.27 6.95 -22.90
N GLY A 101 6.60 8.09 -23.06
CA GLY A 101 5.13 8.17 -23.17
C GLY A 101 4.47 9.23 -22.28
N GLY A 102 5.27 9.99 -21.51
CA GLY A 102 4.81 11.10 -20.67
C GLY A 102 4.00 10.62 -19.46
N LEU A 103 4.05 11.42 -18.39
CA LEU A 103 3.22 11.13 -17.23
C LEU A 103 1.77 11.34 -17.47
#